data_AF-A0AAV2A7H8-F1
#
_entry.id   AF-A0AAV2A7H8-F1
#
_cell.length_a   1.000
_cell.length_b   1.000
_cell.length_c   1.000
_cell.angle_alpha   90.00
_cell.angle_beta   90.00
_cell.angle_gamma   90.00
#
_symmetry.space_group_name_H-M   'P 1'
#
loop_
_entity.id
_entity.type
_entity.pdbx_description
1 polymer ?
#
loop_
_entity_poly.entity_id
_entity_poly.type
_entity_poly.pdbx_seq_one_letter_code
_entity_poly.pdbx_strand_id
1 'polypeptide(L)'
;MVRMGCEDKSNPFMLRGRVPPLETYLLKTLLTVPSLGETKAQALLLKFKSLINICNASLEDLTKVIGASSAQQVYNFFHSC
;
A
#
# COMPACT_ATOMS: atom_id res chain seq x y z
N MET A 1 39.56 8.97 -39.27
CA MET A 1 38.22 9.47 -38.89
C MET A 1 37.93 8.95 -37.49
N VAL A 2 38.34 9.69 -36.45
CA VAL A 2 38.22 9.24 -35.06
C VAL A 2 36.81 9.52 -34.55
N ARG A 3 36.09 8.48 -34.12
CA ARG A 3 34.77 8.61 -33.48
C ARG A 3 34.99 9.08 -32.05
N MET A 4 34.61 10.32 -31.75
CA MET A 4 34.54 10.83 -30.38
C MET A 4 33.37 10.14 -29.67
N GLY A 5 33.68 9.21 -28.77
CA GLY A 5 32.68 8.64 -27.88
C GLY A 5 32.18 9.73 -26.95
N CYS A 6 30.95 10.20 -27.16
CA CYS A 6 30.20 10.84 -26.09
C CYS A 6 29.84 9.73 -25.11
N GLU A 7 30.72 9.47 -24.16
CA GLU A 7 30.41 8.66 -23.00
C GLU A 7 29.30 9.37 -22.22
N ASP A 8 28.07 8.88 -22.42
CA ASP A 8 26.86 9.27 -21.71
C ASP A 8 27.10 9.06 -20.19
N LYS A 9 27.71 10.06 -19.53
CA LYS A 9 27.90 10.12 -18.06
C LYS A 9 26.57 10.40 -17.37
N SER A 10 25.52 9.66 -17.72
CA SER A 10 24.24 9.71 -17.05
C SER A 10 24.35 8.93 -15.74
N ASN A 11 24.00 9.58 -14.63
CA ASN A 11 24.05 8.95 -13.32
C ASN A 11 23.19 7.67 -13.31
N PRO A 12 23.76 6.48 -13.04
CA PRO A 12 23.04 5.22 -13.05
C PRO A 12 21.99 5.11 -11.93
N PHE A 13 22.07 5.97 -10.90
CA PHE A 13 21.07 6.09 -9.83
C PHE A 13 19.97 7.12 -10.13
N MET A 14 20.09 7.90 -11.21
CA MET A 14 19.00 8.76 -11.65
C MET A 14 17.94 7.89 -12.33
N LEU A 15 17.00 7.42 -11.53
CA LEU A 15 15.79 6.74 -12.00
C LEU A 15 15.10 7.65 -13.02
N ARG A 16 15.18 7.28 -14.31
CA ARG A 16 14.50 7.99 -15.42
C ARG A 16 13.00 7.65 -15.49
N GLY A 17 12.41 7.25 -14.37
CA GLY A 17 11.02 6.85 -14.23
C GLY A 17 10.30 7.72 -13.22
N ARG A 18 9.02 8.00 -13.47
CA ARG A 18 8.16 8.59 -12.45
C ARG A 18 8.00 7.55 -11.33
N VAL A 19 8.36 7.92 -10.12
CA VAL A 19 8.02 7.11 -8.94
C VAL A 19 6.49 7.01 -8.83
N PRO A 20 5.92 5.81 -8.66
CA PRO A 20 4.50 5.67 -8.39
C PRO A 20 4.10 6.48 -7.15
N PRO A 21 2.85 6.99 -7.10
CA PRO A 21 2.34 7.65 -5.92
C PRO A 21 2.44 6.76 -4.67
N LEU A 22 2.58 7.38 -3.50
CA LEU A 22 2.67 6.67 -2.23
C LEU A 22 1.43 5.78 -1.98
N GLU A 23 0.24 6.24 -2.39
CA GLU A 23 -0.98 5.43 -2.30
C GLU A 23 -0.87 4.06 -2.97
N THR A 24 -0.11 3.93 -4.07
CA THR A 24 0.09 2.63 -4.73
C THR A 24 0.79 1.64 -3.80
N TYR A 25 1.78 2.11 -3.03
CA TYR A 25 2.48 1.28 -2.07
C TYR A 25 1.61 0.96 -0.85
N LEU A 26 0.82 1.93 -0.38
CA LEU A 26 -0.13 1.69 0.73
C LEU A 26 -1.16 0.63 0.37
N LEU A 27 -1.72 0.70 -0.84
CA LEU A 27 -2.65 -0.32 -1.34
C LEU A 27 -2.00 -1.68 -1.42
N LYS A 28 -0.78 -1.74 -1.98
CA LYS A 28 -0.04 -3.01 -2.09
C LYS A 28 0.21 -3.66 -0.72
N THR A 29 0.51 -2.86 0.30
CA THR A 29 0.69 -3.34 1.68
C THR A 29 -0.63 -3.85 2.28
N LEU A 30 -1.78 -3.22 2.00
CA LEU A 30 -3.06 -3.72 2.48
C LEU A 30 -3.49 -5.02 1.79
N LEU A 31 -3.09 -5.22 0.54
CA LEU A 31 -3.36 -6.45 -0.22
C LEU A 31 -2.55 -7.66 0.24
N THR A 32 -1.49 -7.48 1.05
CA THR A 32 -0.79 -8.63 1.64
C THR A 32 -1.58 -9.25 2.80
N VAL A 33 -2.57 -8.53 3.34
CA VAL A 33 -3.42 -9.03 4.41
C VAL A 33 -4.42 -10.04 3.83
N PRO A 34 -4.49 -11.26 4.37
CA PRO A 34 -5.43 -12.27 3.87
C PRO A 34 -6.87 -11.77 4.01
N SER A 35 -7.70 -12.09 3.01
CA SER A 35 -9.11 -11.67 2.92
C SER A 35 -9.37 -10.18 2.67
N LEU A 36 -8.33 -9.36 2.45
CA LEU A 36 -8.45 -7.96 2.01
C LEU A 36 -8.25 -7.85 0.50
N GLY A 37 -9.33 -7.57 -0.23
CA GLY A 37 -9.29 -7.28 -1.68
C GLY A 37 -9.10 -5.80 -2.00
N GLU A 38 -8.82 -5.46 -3.27
CA GLU A 38 -8.52 -4.10 -3.73
C GLU A 38 -9.61 -3.07 -3.38
N THR A 39 -10.88 -3.40 -3.64
CA THR A 39 -12.01 -2.52 -3.34
C THR A 39 -12.10 -2.21 -1.84
N LYS A 40 -11.88 -3.23 -1.00
CA LYS A 40 -11.94 -3.11 0.46
C LYS A 40 -10.74 -2.33 1.00
N ALA A 41 -9.55 -2.56 0.47
CA ALA A 41 -8.34 -1.83 0.80
C ALA A 41 -8.46 -0.34 0.45
N GLN A 42 -9.01 -0.02 -0.73
CA GLN A 42 -9.30 1.37 -1.11
C GLN A 42 -10.30 2.02 -0.17
N ALA A 43 -11.40 1.33 0.17
CA ALA A 43 -12.39 1.84 1.10
C ALA A 43 -11.80 2.13 2.50
N LEU A 44 -10.92 1.26 3.00
CA LEU A 44 -10.20 1.48 4.26
C LEU A 44 -9.27 2.69 4.19
N LEU A 45 -8.49 2.84 3.12
CA LEU A 45 -7.62 4.01 2.94
C LEU A 45 -8.42 5.32 2.85
N LEU A 46 -9.56 5.32 2.15
CA LEU A 46 -10.43 6.49 2.07
C LEU A 46 -11.00 6.89 3.44
N LYS A 47 -11.37 5.91 4.26
CA LYS A 47 -11.97 6.15 5.59
C LYS A 47 -10.94 6.56 6.64
N PHE A 48 -9.85 5.81 6.76
CA PHE A 48 -8.88 5.93 7.86
C PHE A 48 -7.66 6.79 7.51
N LYS A 49 -7.38 7.00 6.22
CA LYS A 49 -6.30 7.85 5.67
C LYS A 49 -4.86 7.48 6.05
N SER A 50 -4.66 6.47 6.89
CA SER A 50 -3.34 6.02 7.34
C SER A 50 -3.37 4.55 7.76
N LEU A 51 -2.28 3.82 7.51
CA LEU A 51 -2.13 2.42 7.93
C LEU A 51 -2.16 2.28 9.46
N ILE A 52 -1.57 3.24 10.19
CA ILE A 52 -1.57 3.23 11.66
C ILE A 52 -3.01 3.35 12.18
N ASN A 53 -3.85 4.16 11.54
CA ASN A 53 -5.24 4.29 11.93
C ASN A 53 -6.05 3.02 11.62
N ILE A 54 -5.70 2.28 10.56
CA ILE A 54 -6.33 0.99 10.24
C ILE A 54 -5.92 -0.06 11.29
N CYS A 55 -4.65 -0.09 11.68
CA CYS A 55 -4.14 -1.01 12.69
C CYS A 55 -4.76 -0.76 14.07
N ASN A 56 -4.93 0.51 14.45
CA ASN A 56 -5.55 0.91 15.73
C ASN A 56 -7.09 0.99 15.68
N ALA A 57 -7.70 0.69 14.53
CA ALA A 57 -9.15 0.76 14.39
C ALA A 57 -9.85 -0.30 15.24
N SER A 58 -11.01 0.06 15.80
CA SER A 58 -11.87 -0.89 16.49
C SER A 58 -12.44 -1.91 15.50
N LEU A 59 -12.76 -3.11 15.99
CA LEU A 59 -13.41 -4.14 15.18
C LEU A 59 -14.74 -3.67 14.59
N GLU A 60 -15.45 -2.79 15.31
CA GLU A 60 -16.71 -2.19 14.87
C GLU A 60 -16.51 -1.26 13.66
N ASP A 61 -15.47 -0.42 13.69
CA ASP A 61 -15.18 0.51 12.60
C ASP A 61 -14.66 -0.21 11.35
N LEU A 62 -13.88 -1.28 11.52
CA LEU A 62 -13.52 -2.16 10.42
C LEU A 62 -14.76 -2.86 9.83
N THR A 63 -15.66 -3.36 10.69
CA THR A 63 -16.88 -4.05 10.27
C THR A 63 -17.77 -3.17 9.40
N LYS A 64 -17.89 -1.87 9.72
CA LYS A 64 -18.66 -0.90 8.93
C LYS A 64 -18.15 -0.73 7.50
N VAL A 65 -16.86 -0.98 7.24
CA VAL A 65 -16.23 -0.75 5.93
C VAL A 65 -16.10 -2.05 5.13
N ILE A 66 -15.68 -3.15 5.77
CA ILE A 66 -15.31 -4.39 5.07
C ILE A 66 -16.19 -5.60 5.38
N GLY A 67 -17.16 -5.44 6.30
CA GLY A 67 -18.05 -6.49 6.79
C GLY A 67 -17.43 -7.32 7.91
N ALA A 68 -18.26 -7.97 8.72
CA ALA A 68 -17.86 -8.62 9.97
C ALA A 68 -16.80 -9.72 9.78
N SER A 69 -16.98 -10.61 8.80
CA SER A 69 -16.05 -11.73 8.57
C SER A 69 -14.66 -11.27 8.11
N SER A 70 -14.58 -10.24 7.28
CA SER A 70 -13.29 -9.67 6.87
C SER A 70 -12.68 -8.82 7.98
N ALA A 71 -13.49 -8.05 8.71
CA ALA A 71 -13.04 -7.24 9.84
C ALA A 71 -12.39 -8.09 10.93
N GLN A 72 -12.99 -9.24 11.28
CA GLN A 72 -12.41 -10.15 12.27
C GLN A 72 -11.04 -10.66 11.83
N GLN A 73 -10.88 -11.09 10.57
CA GLN A 73 -9.61 -11.60 10.05
C GLN A 73 -8.53 -10.53 10.03
N VAL A 74 -8.87 -9.32 9.59
CA VAL A 74 -7.94 -8.19 9.54
C VAL A 74 -7.55 -7.75 10.96
N TYR A 75 -8.51 -7.63 11.86
CA TYR A 75 -8.25 -7.31 13.26
C TYR A 75 -7.36 -8.36 13.92
N ASN A 76 -7.66 -9.64 13.70
CA ASN A 76 -6.86 -10.76 14.17
C ASN A 76 -5.44 -10.71 13.57
N PHE A 77 -5.28 -10.43 12.28
CA PHE A 77 -3.97 -10.32 11.65
C PHE A 77 -3.06 -9.28 12.32
N PHE A 78 -3.61 -8.15 12.76
CA PHE A 78 -2.83 -7.08 13.42
C PHE A 78 -2.66 -7.28 14.93
N HIS A 79 -3.55 -8.03 15.60
CA HIS A 79 -3.56 -8.18 17.07
C HIS A 79 -3.23 -9.59 17.57
N SER A 80 -3.03 -10.58 16.67
CA SER A 80 -2.57 -11.92 17.03
C SER A 80 -1.06 -11.91 17.22
N CYS A 81 -0.62 -11.54 18.42
CA CYS A 81 0.68 -11.93 18.97
C CYS A 81 0.48 -13.07 19.96
#